data_AF-D8G1K0-F1
#
_entry.id   AF-D8G1K0-F1
#
_cell.length_a   1.000
_cell.length_b   1.000
_cell.length_c   1.000
_cell.angle_alpha   90.00
_cell.angle_beta   90.00
_cell.angle_gamma   90.00
#
_symmetry.space_group_name_H-M   'P 1'
#
loop_
_entity.id
_entity.type
_entity.pdbx_description
1 polymer ?
#
loop_
_entity_poly.entity_id
_entity_poly.type
_entity_poly.pdbx_seq_one_letter_code
_entity_poly.pdbx_strand_id
1 'polypeptide(L)'
;MNPEIMIDSFLKVLKTCPSLFSETATAGLKTLETKVVAAENESNQTISDILSDWCSDYDEITNAVKAATRGKVIPKASKPQGDENIEENHFPRLFPKLLECLEKRIKSNNPEN
;
A
#
# COMPACT_ATOMS: atom_id res chain seq x y z
N MET A 1 -7.85 11.08 -9.01
CA MET A 1 -6.75 10.82 -8.06
C MET A 1 -5.55 10.39 -8.89
N ASN A 2 -4.36 10.95 -8.66
CA ASN A 2 -3.20 10.57 -9.47
C ASN A 2 -2.80 9.12 -9.15
N PRO A 3 -2.58 8.27 -10.16
CA PRO A 3 -2.27 6.87 -9.94
C PRO A 3 -0.97 6.67 -9.15
N GLU A 4 0.03 7.52 -9.39
CA GLU A 4 1.29 7.49 -8.64
C GLU A 4 1.10 7.86 -7.17
N ILE A 5 0.27 8.86 -6.87
CA ILE A 5 -0.03 9.25 -5.48
C ILE A 5 -0.75 8.10 -4.77
N MET A 6 -1.67 7.40 -5.45
CA MET A 6 -2.34 6.22 -4.91
C MET A 6 -1.33 5.12 -4.58
N ILE A 7 -0.42 4.80 -5.52
CA ILE A 7 0.60 3.77 -5.36
C ILE A 7 1.58 4.14 -4.22
N ASP A 8 2.08 5.37 -4.17
CA ASP A 8 2.98 5.85 -3.10
C ASP A 8 2.29 5.79 -1.74
N SER A 9 1.04 6.23 -1.68
CA SER A 9 0.28 6.26 -0.43
C SER A 9 -0.04 4.87 0.08
N PHE A 10 -0.39 3.94 -0.81
CA PHE A 10 -0.58 2.54 -0.47
C PHE A 10 0.72 1.92 0.08
N LEU A 11 1.85 2.15 -0.61
CA LEU A 11 3.16 1.71 -0.14
C LEU A 11 3.51 2.29 1.23
N LYS A 12 3.23 3.58 1.47
CA LYS A 12 3.43 4.19 2.79
C LYS A 12 2.61 3.49 3.85
N VAL A 13 1.31 3.30 3.66
CA VAL A 13 0.43 2.64 4.64
C VAL A 13 0.91 1.23 4.93
N LEU A 14 1.26 0.47 3.89
CA LEU A 14 1.85 -0.86 4.02
C LEU A 14 3.17 -0.84 4.80
N LYS A 15 3.98 0.22 4.63
CA LYS A 15 5.27 0.40 5.31
C LYS A 15 5.16 0.87 6.75
N THR A 16 4.22 1.76 7.06
CA THR A 16 4.15 2.47 8.34
C THR A 16 3.08 1.94 9.29
N CYS A 17 2.07 1.25 8.76
CA CYS A 17 0.91 0.80 9.53
C CYS A 17 0.58 -0.66 9.22
N PRO A 18 1.52 -1.61 9.44
CA PRO A 18 1.27 -3.01 9.16
C PRO A 18 0.14 -3.59 10.03
N SER A 19 -0.12 -3.00 11.19
CA SER A 19 -1.19 -3.39 12.10
C SER A 19 -2.61 -3.17 11.57
N LEU A 20 -2.79 -2.36 10.53
CA LEU A 20 -4.09 -2.19 9.85
C LEU A 20 -4.44 -3.38 8.96
N PHE A 21 -3.45 -4.20 8.62
CA PHE A 21 -3.63 -5.35 7.74
C PHE A 21 -3.93 -6.58 8.60
N SER A 22 -5.22 -6.88 8.74
CA SER A 22 -5.69 -8.13 9.36
C SER A 22 -5.22 -9.36 8.57
N GLU A 23 -5.43 -10.56 9.14
CA GLU A 23 -5.11 -11.81 8.44
C GLU A 23 -5.82 -11.92 7.08
N THR A 24 -7.09 -11.47 7.02
CA THR A 24 -7.87 -11.40 5.77
C THR A 24 -7.28 -10.42 4.77
N ALA A 25 -6.90 -9.22 5.21
CA ALA A 25 -6.22 -8.26 4.35
C ALA A 25 -4.87 -8.82 3.87
N THR A 26 -4.11 -9.49 4.73
CA THR A 26 -2.84 -10.12 4.37
C THR A 26 -3.03 -11.25 3.35
N ALA A 27 -4.10 -12.04 3.45
CA ALA A 27 -4.46 -13.01 2.42
C ALA A 27 -4.84 -12.31 1.11
N GLY A 28 -5.61 -11.22 1.18
CA GLY A 28 -5.94 -10.37 0.05
C GLY A 28 -4.71 -9.79 -0.66
N LEU A 29 -3.65 -9.45 0.09
CA LEU A 29 -2.39 -8.95 -0.47
C LEU A 29 -1.71 -9.97 -1.41
N LYS A 30 -1.85 -11.28 -1.18
CA LYS A 30 -1.33 -12.31 -2.10
C LYS A 30 -2.03 -12.24 -3.46
N THR A 31 -3.35 -12.09 -3.45
CA THR A 31 -4.14 -11.92 -4.68
C THR A 31 -3.82 -10.59 -5.34
N LEU A 32 -3.64 -9.54 -4.54
CA LEU A 32 -3.25 -8.22 -5.03
C LEU A 32 -1.89 -8.24 -5.71
N GLU A 33 -0.88 -8.88 -5.10
CA GLU A 33 0.45 -9.07 -5.69
C GLU A 33 0.34 -9.76 -7.04
N THR A 34 -0.44 -10.83 -7.15
CA THR A 34 -0.63 -11.54 -8.42
C THR A 34 -1.25 -10.64 -9.49
N LYS A 35 -2.28 -9.85 -9.13
CA LYS A 35 -2.92 -8.90 -10.04
C LYS A 35 -1.95 -7.77 -10.47
N VAL A 36 -1.19 -7.20 -9.54
CA VAL A 36 -0.24 -6.12 -9.80
C VAL A 36 0.91 -6.59 -10.66
N VAL A 37 1.44 -7.80 -10.40
CA VAL A 37 2.50 -8.41 -11.22
C VAL A 37 1.96 -8.77 -12.61
N ALA A 38 0.73 -9.26 -12.74
CA ALA A 38 0.12 -9.46 -14.05
C ALA A 38 -0.08 -8.13 -14.81
N ALA A 39 -0.38 -7.05 -14.09
CA ALA A 39 -0.48 -5.70 -14.61
C ALA A 39 0.87 -4.95 -14.65
N GLU A 40 2.01 -5.65 -14.52
CA GLU A 40 3.37 -5.08 -14.58
C GLU A 40 3.63 -4.30 -15.86
N ASN A 41 3.02 -4.70 -16.98
CA ASN A 41 3.21 -4.07 -18.29
C ASN A 41 2.07 -3.09 -18.64
N GLU A 42 1.08 -2.96 -17.76
CA GLU A 42 -0.08 -2.10 -17.97
C GLU A 42 0.24 -0.63 -17.62
N SER A 43 -0.76 0.24 -17.73
CA SER A 43 -0.63 1.63 -17.30
C SER A 43 -0.68 1.78 -15.78
N ASN A 44 -0.03 2.82 -15.24
CA ASN A 44 -0.13 3.16 -13.81
C ASN A 44 -1.59 3.35 -13.37
N GLN A 45 -2.46 3.81 -14.28
CA GLN A 45 -3.90 3.92 -14.05
C GLN A 45 -4.53 2.58 -13.70
N THR A 46 -4.20 1.51 -14.43
CA THR A 46 -4.70 0.14 -14.19
C THR A 46 -4.26 -0.36 -12.83
N ILE A 47 -2.98 -0.18 -12.47
CA ILE A 47 -2.47 -0.57 -11.16
C ILE A 47 -3.17 0.21 -10.03
N SER A 48 -3.34 1.51 -10.21
CA SER A 48 -4.06 2.35 -9.24
C SER A 48 -5.51 1.91 -9.06
N ASP A 49 -6.18 1.50 -10.14
CA ASP A 49 -7.56 1.01 -10.10
C ASP A 49 -7.64 -0.30 -9.32
N ILE A 50 -6.73 -1.25 -9.59
CA ILE A 50 -6.59 -2.51 -8.85
C ILE A 50 -6.35 -2.26 -7.36
N LEU A 51 -5.47 -1.32 -7.02
CA LEU A 51 -5.22 -0.95 -5.62
C LEU A 51 -6.45 -0.31 -4.97
N SER A 52 -7.18 0.54 -5.69
CA SER A 52 -8.37 1.23 -5.20
C SER A 52 -9.54 0.28 -4.98
N ASP A 53 -9.76 -0.63 -5.93
CA ASP A 53 -10.72 -1.72 -5.84
C ASP A 53 -10.45 -2.56 -4.59
N TRP A 54 -9.21 -3.05 -4.46
CA TRP A 54 -8.81 -3.85 -3.31
C TRP A 54 -8.91 -3.10 -1.98
N CYS A 55 -8.51 -1.82 -1.92
CA CYS A 55 -8.65 -1.03 -0.71
C CYS A 55 -10.12 -0.87 -0.31
N SER A 56 -11.05 -0.85 -1.27
CA SER A 56 -12.47 -0.62 -1.00
C SER A 56 -13.12 -1.76 -0.20
N ASP A 57 -12.53 -2.96 -0.24
CA ASP A 57 -12.92 -4.08 0.64
C ASP A 57 -12.51 -3.88 2.11
N TYR A 58 -11.60 -2.92 2.39
CA TYR A 58 -11.04 -2.68 3.72
C TYR A 58 -11.11 -1.20 4.10
N ASP A 59 -12.18 -0.78 4.77
CA ASP A 59 -12.42 0.61 5.17
C ASP A 59 -11.25 1.25 5.94
N GLU A 60 -10.63 0.52 6.87
CA GLU A 60 -9.51 1.03 7.67
C GLU A 60 -8.29 1.36 6.80
N ILE A 61 -7.96 0.47 5.86
CA ILE A 61 -6.86 0.66 4.91
C ILE A 61 -7.22 1.77 3.93
N THR A 62 -8.44 1.79 3.41
CA THR A 62 -8.94 2.88 2.54
C THR A 62 -8.80 4.23 3.22
N ASN A 63 -9.16 4.34 4.49
CA ASN A 63 -9.06 5.60 5.22
C ASN A 63 -7.60 6.00 5.46
N ALA A 64 -6.73 5.04 5.80
CA ALA A 64 -5.30 5.27 5.96
C ALA A 64 -4.64 5.72 4.66
N VAL A 65 -4.98 5.08 3.53
CA VAL A 65 -4.48 5.45 2.20
C VAL A 65 -5.00 6.84 1.84
N LYS A 66 -6.29 7.12 2.01
CA LYS A 66 -6.86 8.46 1.80
C LYS A 66 -6.18 9.52 2.67
N ALA A 67 -5.82 9.21 3.91
CA ALA A 67 -5.06 10.13 4.76
C ALA A 67 -3.66 10.39 4.21
N ALA A 68 -2.93 9.33 3.83
CA ALA A 68 -1.59 9.43 3.23
C ALA A 68 -1.60 10.25 1.93
N THR A 69 -2.61 10.05 1.08
CA THR A 69 -2.75 10.77 -0.21
C THR A 69 -2.98 12.26 -0.04
N ARG A 70 -3.59 12.66 1.08
CA ARG A 70 -3.84 14.06 1.45
C ARG A 70 -2.66 14.67 2.21
N GLY A 71 -1.56 13.94 2.39
CA GLY A 71 -0.43 14.34 3.23
C GLY A 71 -0.80 14.51 4.70
N LYS A 72 -1.91 13.90 5.14
CA LYS A 72 -2.36 13.95 6.53
C LYS A 72 -1.72 12.83 7.33
N VAL A 73 -1.67 13.03 8.65
CA VAL A 73 -1.24 11.99 9.60
C VAL A 73 -2.09 10.74 9.35
N ILE A 74 -1.43 9.64 8.99
CA ILE A 74 -2.09 8.35 8.81
C ILE A 74 -2.63 7.95 10.19
N PRO A 75 -3.95 7.71 10.33
CA PRO A 75 -4.52 7.28 11.59
C PRO A 75 -3.87 5.94 11.95
N LYS A 76 -3.02 5.95 12.98
CA LYS A 76 -2.53 4.71 13.57
C LYS A 76 -3.72 4.05 14.25
N ALA A 77 -3.88 2.74 14.06
CA ALA A 77 -4.76 1.95 14.91
C ALA A 77 -4.42 2.29 16.37
N SER A 78 -5.44 2.64 17.16
CA SER A 78 -5.26 3.05 18.55
C SER A 78 -4.76 1.86 19.36
N LYS A 79 -3.44 1.63 19.38
CA LYS A 79 -2.83 0.75 20.38
C LYS A 79 -2.68 1.53 21.68
N PRO A 80 -3.02 0.93 22.84
CA PRO A 80 -2.81 1.54 24.13
C PRO A 80 -1.34 1.89 24.29
N GLN A 81 -1.10 3.03 24.92
CA GLN A 81 0.19 3.66 25.18
C GLN A 81 1.08 2.73 26.02
N GLY A 82 1.85 1.88 25.35
CA GLY A 82 2.72 0.91 26.02
C GLY A 82 3.03 -0.26 25.09
N ASP A 83 3.93 -0.02 24.13
CA ASP A 83 4.96 -0.96 23.71
C ASP A 83 5.74 -0.32 22.55
N GLU A 84 7.00 0.00 22.78
CA GLU A 84 7.99 0.33 21.75
C GLU A 84 8.39 -0.90 20.92
N ASN A 85 7.52 -1.90 20.80
CA ASN A 85 7.60 -2.87 19.73
C ASN A 85 7.07 -2.20 18.47
N ILE A 86 7.97 -1.51 17.77
CA ILE A 86 7.83 -1.32 16.32
C ILE A 86 7.63 -2.73 15.78
N GLU A 87 6.37 -3.14 15.54
CA GLU A 87 6.08 -4.36 14.80
C GLU A 87 6.90 -4.24 13.51
N GLU A 88 8.00 -5.00 13.44
CA GLU A 88 8.86 -4.98 12.28
C GLU A 88 7.95 -5.25 11.10
N ASN A 89 7.91 -4.31 10.16
CA ASN A 89 7.02 -4.49 9.04
C ASN A 89 7.50 -5.70 8.24
N HIS A 90 6.73 -6.79 8.27
CA HIS A 90 7.05 -8.02 7.57
C HIS A 90 6.61 -7.99 6.10
N PHE A 91 5.77 -7.03 5.68
CA PHE A 91 5.28 -6.94 4.30
C PHE A 91 6.39 -6.84 3.23
N PRO A 92 7.49 -6.08 3.42
CA PRO A 92 8.63 -6.08 2.50
C PRO A 92 9.29 -7.45 2.33
N ARG A 93 9.25 -8.30 3.37
CA ARG A 93 9.77 -9.67 3.31
C ARG A 93 8.76 -10.66 2.75
N LEU A 94 7.46 -10.45 3.01
CA LEU A 94 6.38 -11.34 2.58
C LEU A 94 5.98 -11.11 1.12
N PHE A 95 6.01 -9.86 0.65
CA PHE A 95 5.56 -9.44 -0.68
C PHE A 95 6.62 -8.57 -1.38
N PRO A 96 7.86 -9.06 -1.52
CA PRO A 96 8.94 -8.27 -2.11
C PRO A 96 8.63 -7.88 -3.56
N LYS A 97 7.93 -8.74 -4.32
CA LYS A 97 7.58 -8.48 -5.73
C LYS A 97 6.53 -7.39 -5.86
N LEU A 98 5.51 -7.39 -4.99
CA LEU A 98 4.53 -6.31 -4.93
C LEU A 98 5.24 -4.97 -4.69
N LEU A 99 6.08 -4.88 -3.66
CA LEU A 99 6.80 -3.64 -3.36
C LEU A 99 7.69 -3.21 -4.53
N GLU A 100 8.46 -4.12 -5.10
CA GLU A 100 9.34 -3.82 -6.22
C GLU A 100 8.57 -3.30 -7.44
N CYS A 101 7.45 -3.94 -7.79
CA CYS A 101 6.60 -3.50 -8.90
C CYS A 101 6.07 -2.09 -8.66
N LEU A 102 5.52 -1.83 -7.47
CA LEU A 102 4.96 -0.52 -7.12
C LEU A 102 6.05 0.56 -7.05
N GLU A 103 7.21 0.27 -6.44
CA GLU A 103 8.34 1.20 -6.36
C GLU A 103 8.94 1.51 -7.73
N LYS A 104 9.02 0.52 -8.62
CA LYS A 104 9.42 0.73 -10.02
C LYS A 104 8.49 1.70 -10.73
N ARG A 105 7.17 1.63 -10.50
CA ARG A 105 6.22 2.57 -11.11
C ARG A 105 6.40 4.01 -10.62
N ILE A 106 6.63 4.19 -9.32
CA ILE A 106 6.90 5.52 -8.74
C ILE A 106 8.22 6.10 -9.25
N LYS A 107 9.27 5.27 -9.35
CA LYS A 107 10.58 5.71 -9.84
C LYS A 107 10.60 5.95 -11.34
N SER A 108 9.95 5.09 -12.13
CA SER A 108 9.94 5.20 -13.59
C SER A 108 9.17 6.41 -14.10
N ASN A 109 8.27 6.99 -13.28
CA ASN A 109 7.48 8.16 -13.63
C ASN A 109 8.01 9.47 -13.04
N ASN A 110 9.05 9.41 -12.18
CA ASN A 110 9.93 10.53 -11.89
C ASN A 110 11.17 10.42 -12.78
N PRO A 111 11.19 10.99 -13.99
CA PRO A 111 12.46 11.33 -14.59
C PRO A 111 13.11 12.33 -13.65
N GLU A 112 14.22 11.94 -13.04
CA GLU A 112 15.09 12.85 -12.29
C GLU A 112 15.32 14.09 -13.16
N ASN A 113 14.81 15.24 -12.69
CA ASN A 113 15.10 16.56 -13.26
C ASN A 113 16.05 17.29 -12.33
#